data_AF-A0A8S0FEV7-F1
#
_entry.id   AF-A0A8S0FEV7-F1
#
_cell.length_a   1.000
_cell.length_b   1.000
_cell.length_c   1.000
_cell.angle_alpha   90.00
_cell.angle_beta   90.00
_cell.angle_gamma   90.00
#
_symmetry.space_group_name_H-M   'P 1'
#
loop_
_entity.id
_entity.type
_entity.pdbx_description
1 polymer ?
#
loop_
_entity_poly.entity_id
_entity_poly.type
_entity_poly.pdbx_seq_one_letter_code
_entity_poly.pdbx_strand_id
1 'polypeptide(L)'
;MWVASSCSLLHSPIDLSVETRLDAEVKSWFAFALQKCHELALLRDALNSGDTAALAEWSAPIQARRHSTRVHNPAVEKRLAAITAQDSQRANVYEVRAEAQRAPF
;
A
#
# COMPACT_ATOMS: atom_id res chain seq x y z
N MET A 1 6.14 27.74 -10.12
CA MET A 1 5.72 26.32 -10.19
C MET A 1 4.59 26.11 -9.19
N TRP A 2 3.57 25.32 -9.52
CA TRP A 2 2.44 25.04 -8.64
C TRP A 2 2.45 23.58 -8.21
N VAL A 3 2.12 23.32 -6.94
CA VAL A 3 1.95 21.96 -6.39
C VAL A 3 0.53 21.86 -5.86
N ALA A 4 -0.15 20.76 -6.17
CA ALA A 4 -1.52 20.49 -5.75
C ALA A 4 -1.69 18.99 -5.46
N SER A 5 -2.78 18.62 -4.79
CA SER A 5 -3.20 17.23 -4.68
C SER A 5 -3.59 16.67 -6.05
N SER A 6 -3.52 15.34 -6.20
CA SER A 6 -3.90 14.66 -7.45
C SER A 6 -5.39 14.80 -7.77
N CYS A 7 -6.25 14.86 -6.73
CA CYS A 7 -7.68 15.08 -6.84
C CYS A 7 -8.22 15.73 -5.56
N SER A 8 -9.55 15.83 -5.45
CA SER A 8 -10.23 16.29 -4.24
C SER A 8 -9.88 15.43 -3.02
N LEU A 9 -9.59 16.07 -1.89
CA LEU A 9 -9.32 15.38 -0.62
C LEU A 9 -10.59 14.79 0.03
N LEU A 10 -11.78 15.01 -0.54
CA LEU A 10 -13.03 14.38 -0.11
C LEU A 10 -12.97 12.84 -0.16
N HIS A 11 -12.10 12.28 -1.01
CA HIS A 11 -11.90 10.83 -1.15
C HIS A 11 -10.89 10.26 -0.15
N SER A 12 -10.43 11.07 0.80
CA SER A 12 -9.54 10.67 1.89
C SER A 12 -10.27 10.88 3.22
N PRO A 13 -10.02 10.03 4.24
CA PRO A 13 -10.45 10.35 5.59
C PRO A 13 -9.83 11.67 6.06
N ILE A 14 -10.42 12.28 7.09
CA ILE A 14 -10.15 13.69 7.44
C ILE A 14 -8.80 13.85 8.16
N ASP A 15 -8.63 13.18 9.28
CA ASP A 15 -7.47 13.37 10.16
C ASP A 15 -6.96 12.04 10.71
N LEU A 16 -5.68 11.77 10.51
CA LEU A 16 -5.04 10.57 11.03
C LEU A 16 -4.83 10.66 12.55
N SER A 17 -4.75 11.87 13.12
CA SER A 17 -4.46 12.05 14.54
C SER A 17 -5.49 11.34 15.43
N VAL A 18 -6.75 11.31 15.00
CA VAL A 18 -7.88 10.70 15.73
C VAL A 18 -7.92 9.17 15.66
N GLU A 19 -7.07 8.53 14.85
CA GLU A 19 -6.99 7.07 14.80
C GLU A 19 -6.33 6.51 16.07
N THR A 20 -7.09 5.82 16.91
CA THR A 20 -6.64 5.30 18.21
C THR A 20 -6.23 3.83 18.18
N ARG A 21 -6.65 3.08 17.16
CA ARG A 21 -6.45 1.62 17.08
C ARG A 21 -5.25 1.20 16.24
N LEU A 22 -4.65 2.14 15.51
CA LEU A 22 -3.45 1.85 14.72
C LEU A 22 -2.23 1.93 15.63
N ASP A 23 -1.36 0.92 15.54
CA ASP A 23 -0.06 0.99 16.17
C ASP A 23 0.78 2.13 15.55
N ALA A 24 1.75 2.63 16.32
CA ALA A 24 2.51 3.83 15.93
C ALA A 24 3.29 3.64 14.63
N GLU A 25 3.82 2.45 14.38
CA GLU A 25 4.57 2.15 13.15
C GLU A 25 3.64 2.24 11.94
N VAL A 26 2.51 1.54 11.94
CA VAL A 26 1.56 1.58 10.81
C VAL A 26 0.93 2.96 10.66
N LYS A 27 0.60 3.63 11.77
CA LYS A 27 0.08 5.00 11.73
C LYS A 27 1.06 5.95 11.05
N SER A 28 2.37 5.80 11.30
CA SER A 28 3.39 6.64 10.65
C SER A 28 3.49 6.48 9.13
N TRP A 29 2.88 5.45 8.55
CA TRP A 29 2.88 5.22 7.09
C TRP A 29 1.70 5.87 6.36
N PHE A 30 0.76 6.47 7.09
CA PHE A 30 -0.45 7.04 6.52
C PHE A 30 -0.41 8.57 6.55
N ALA A 31 -1.18 9.16 5.63
CA ALA A 31 -1.52 10.57 5.64
C ALA A 31 -2.99 10.72 5.21
N PHE A 32 -3.80 11.37 6.05
CA PHE A 32 -5.20 11.71 5.76
C PHE A 32 -5.29 13.14 5.22
N ALA A 33 -6.48 13.69 5.01
CA ALA A 33 -6.65 14.98 4.34
C ALA A 33 -5.85 16.11 5.01
N LEU A 34 -5.87 16.20 6.35
CA LEU A 34 -5.07 17.20 7.08
C LEU A 34 -3.56 17.00 6.90
N GLN A 35 -3.07 15.76 7.00
CA GLN A 35 -1.65 15.46 6.80
C GLN A 35 -1.22 15.72 5.34
N LYS A 36 -2.08 15.43 4.36
CA LYS A 36 -1.82 15.74 2.94
C LYS A 36 -1.73 17.25 2.67
N CYS A 37 -2.55 18.06 3.35
CA CYS A 37 -2.40 19.52 3.28
C CYS A 37 -1.04 19.97 3.84
N HIS A 38 -0.57 19.34 4.93
CA HIS A 38 0.77 19.60 5.46
C HIS A 38 1.88 19.17 4.49
N GLU A 39 1.76 18.01 3.85
CA GLU A 39 2.69 17.54 2.81
C GLU A 39 2.81 18.54 1.64
N LEU A 40 1.69 19.10 1.17
CA LEU A 40 1.69 20.13 0.13
C LEU A 40 2.44 21.40 0.58
N ALA A 41 2.29 21.79 1.84
CA ALA A 41 3.03 22.93 2.41
C ALA A 41 4.54 22.64 2.47
N LEU A 42 4.95 21.46 2.94
CA LEU A 42 6.36 21.04 2.97
C LEU A 42 6.97 21.03 1.56
N LEU A 43 6.25 20.51 0.57
CA LEU A 43 6.68 20.51 -0.83
C LEU A 43 6.84 21.93 -1.37
N ARG A 44 5.85 22.80 -1.13
CA ARG A 44 5.92 24.22 -1.52
C ARG A 44 7.17 24.88 -0.91
N ASP A 45 7.41 24.66 0.38
CA ASP A 45 8.52 25.33 1.09
C ASP A 45 9.88 24.83 0.60
N ALA A 46 10.02 23.53 0.37
CA ALA A 46 11.23 22.95 -0.21
C ALA A 46 11.50 23.45 -1.64
N LEU A 47 10.45 23.62 -2.45
CA LEU A 47 10.58 24.15 -3.81
C LEU A 47 11.00 25.61 -3.84
N ASN A 48 10.59 26.41 -2.85
CA ASN A 48 10.92 27.83 -2.77
C ASN A 48 12.31 28.07 -2.14
N SER A 49 12.67 27.28 -1.13
CA SER A 49 13.92 27.45 -0.37
C SER A 49 15.08 26.61 -0.90
N GLY A 50 14.80 25.50 -1.59
CA GLY A 50 15.77 24.46 -1.93
C GLY A 50 16.14 23.53 -0.77
N ASP A 51 15.65 23.78 0.44
CA ASP A 51 15.89 22.94 1.61
C ASP A 51 14.92 21.76 1.63
N THR A 52 15.46 20.55 1.69
CA THR A 52 14.69 19.29 1.67
C THR A 52 14.76 18.53 3.00
N ALA A 53 15.41 19.07 4.03
CA ALA A 53 15.59 18.39 5.31
C ALA A 53 14.24 18.00 5.94
N ALA A 54 13.26 18.92 5.97
CA ALA A 54 11.93 18.65 6.51
C ALA A 54 11.16 17.58 5.71
N LEU A 55 11.35 17.50 4.39
CA LEU A 55 10.76 16.44 3.56
C LEU A 55 11.41 15.07 3.84
N ALA A 56 12.73 15.05 4.01
CA ALA A 56 13.46 13.84 4.35
C ALA A 56 13.01 13.29 5.72
N GLU A 57 12.85 14.17 6.70
CA GLU A 57 12.33 13.82 8.03
C GLU A 57 10.89 13.30 7.94
N TRP A 58 9.98 14.05 7.29
CA TRP A 58 8.58 13.65 7.13
C TRP A 58 8.42 12.30 6.41
N SER A 59 9.24 12.04 5.39
CA SER A 59 9.15 10.81 4.60
C SER A 59 9.94 9.63 5.17
N ALA A 60 10.74 9.83 6.23
CA ALA A 60 11.57 8.79 6.83
C ALA A 60 10.80 7.49 7.19
N PRO A 61 9.57 7.54 7.75
CA PRO A 61 8.81 6.33 8.05
C PRO A 61 8.46 5.51 6.79
N ILE A 62 8.19 6.18 5.67
CA ILE A 62 7.90 5.52 4.39
C ILE A 62 9.16 4.89 3.80
N GLN A 63 10.33 5.51 3.99
CA GLN A 63 11.60 4.88 3.60
C GLN A 63 11.89 3.65 4.46
N ALA A 64 11.69 3.74 5.78
CA ALA A 64 11.86 2.60 6.69
C ALA A 64 10.88 1.46 6.38
N ARG A 65 9.65 1.76 5.97
CA ARG A 65 8.63 0.77 5.55
C ARG A 65 9.15 -0.17 4.46
N ARG A 66 10.05 0.30 3.58
CA ARG A 66 10.67 -0.54 2.53
C ARG A 66 11.49 -1.70 3.08
N HIS A 67 11.79 -1.72 4.37
CA HIS A 67 12.51 -2.80 5.05
C HIS A 67 11.68 -3.46 6.17
N SER A 68 10.41 -3.07 6.35
CA SER A 68 9.56 -3.63 7.41
C SER A 68 9.20 -5.09 7.14
N THR A 69 9.35 -5.94 8.16
CA THR A 69 8.96 -7.36 8.13
C THR A 69 7.44 -7.55 8.01
N ARG A 70 6.65 -6.52 8.29
CA ARG A 70 5.19 -6.52 8.07
C ARG A 70 4.84 -6.40 6.59
N VAL A 71 5.72 -5.79 5.80
CA VAL A 71 5.59 -5.68 4.34
C VAL A 71 6.31 -6.84 3.65
N HIS A 72 7.46 -7.25 4.18
CA HIS A 72 8.30 -8.33 3.64
C HIS A 72 8.12 -9.62 4.42
N ASN A 73 7.33 -10.54 3.86
CA ASN A 73 7.14 -11.88 4.39
C ASN A 73 7.83 -12.92 3.48
N PRO A 74 8.95 -13.53 3.91
CA PRO A 74 9.69 -14.51 3.09
C PRO A 74 8.87 -15.73 2.67
N ALA A 75 7.91 -16.16 3.49
CA ALA A 75 7.06 -17.31 3.14
C ALA A 75 6.09 -16.96 2.00
N VAL A 76 5.58 -15.73 1.97
CA VAL A 76 4.74 -15.23 0.87
C VAL A 76 5.57 -15.10 -0.40
N GLU A 77 6.76 -14.50 -0.30
CA GLU A 77 7.68 -14.37 -1.44
C GLU A 77 8.02 -15.74 -2.05
N LYS A 78 8.41 -16.71 -1.21
CA LYS A 78 8.69 -18.08 -1.65
C LYS A 78 7.49 -18.74 -2.33
N ARG A 79 6.28 -18.54 -1.78
CA ARG A 79 5.06 -19.10 -2.37
C ARG A 79 4.75 -18.48 -3.73
N LEU A 80 4.89 -17.17 -3.86
CA LEU A 80 4.66 -16.47 -5.13
C LEU A 80 5.68 -16.87 -6.21
N ALA A 81 6.95 -17.04 -5.82
CA ALA A 81 8.00 -17.49 -6.72
C ALA A 81 7.78 -18.92 -7.26
N ALA A 82 7.01 -19.75 -6.54
CA ALA A 82 6.69 -21.11 -6.94
C ALA A 82 5.45 -21.22 -7.84
N ILE A 83 4.74 -20.13 -8.13
CA ILE A 83 3.55 -20.15 -8.98
C ILE A 83 3.93 -20.51 -10.41
N THR A 84 3.22 -21.47 -10.97
CA THR A 84 3.33 -21.94 -12.35
C THR A 84 2.03 -21.68 -13.12
N ALA A 85 2.07 -21.72 -14.45
CA ALA A 85 0.87 -21.60 -15.28
C ALA A 85 -0.19 -22.67 -14.94
N GLN A 86 0.27 -23.87 -14.54
CA GLN A 86 -0.60 -25.00 -14.21
C GLN A 86 -1.45 -24.74 -12.95
N ASP A 87 -1.01 -23.89 -12.02
CA ASP A 87 -1.78 -23.58 -10.80
C ASP A 87 -3.10 -22.86 -11.09
N SER A 88 -3.20 -22.24 -12.27
CA SER A 88 -4.44 -21.61 -12.75
C SER A 88 -5.34 -22.58 -13.54
N GLN A 89 -4.82 -23.77 -13.84
CA GLN A 89 -5.48 -24.75 -14.69
C GLN A 89 -6.02 -25.92 -13.87
N ARG A 90 -7.20 -26.39 -14.26
CA ARG A 90 -7.76 -27.63 -13.71
C ARG A 90 -7.07 -28.82 -14.37
N ALA A 91 -6.87 -29.90 -13.61
CA ALA A 91 -6.19 -31.10 -14.08
C ALA A 91 -6.87 -31.76 -15.31
N ASN A 92 -8.19 -31.68 -15.41
CA ASN A 92 -8.97 -32.28 -16.49
C ASN A 92 -9.81 -31.23 -17.22
N VAL A 93 -10.03 -31.45 -18.52
CA VAL A 93 -10.99 -30.67 -19.32
C VAL A 93 -12.42 -30.85 -18.82
N TYR A 94 -13.29 -29.91 -19.19
CA TYR A 94 -14.65 -29.84 -18.65
C TYR A 94 -15.43 -31.15 -18.77
N GLU A 95 -15.38 -31.82 -19.92
CA GLU A 95 -16.17 -33.04 -20.19
C GLU A 95 -15.87 -34.14 -19.17
N VAL A 96 -14.59 -34.43 -18.93
CA VAL A 96 -14.13 -35.42 -17.93
C VAL A 96 -14.56 -35.04 -16.52
N ARG A 97 -14.53 -33.75 -16.17
CA ARG A 97 -14.96 -33.28 -14.84
C ARG A 97 -16.48 -33.37 -14.68
N ALA A 98 -17.23 -33.01 -15.72
CA ALA A 98 -18.68 -32.98 -15.69
C ALA A 98 -19.27 -34.38 -15.46
N GLU A 99 -18.64 -35.42 -16.02
CA GLU A 99 -19.03 -36.81 -15.76
C GLU A 99 -18.78 -37.21 -14.30
N ALA A 100 -17.56 -36.97 -13.78
CA ALA A 100 -17.22 -37.28 -12.38
C ALA A 100 -18.09 -36.51 -11.37
N GLN A 101 -18.49 -35.29 -11.68
CA GLN A 101 -19.33 -34.44 -10.82
C GLN A 101 -20.82 -34.82 -10.83
N ARG A 102 -21.28 -35.59 -11.84
CA ARG A 102 -22.65 -36.10 -11.92
C ARG A 102 -22.85 -37.39 -11.14
N ALA A 103 -21.77 -38.08 -10.77
CA ALA A 103 -21.85 -39.25 -9.93
C ALA A 103 -22.34 -38.83 -8.52
N PRO A 104 -23.29 -39.56 -7.91
CA PRO A 104 -23.65 -39.33 -6.51
C PRO A 104 -22.45 -39.61 -5.60
N PHE A 105 -22.35 -38.85 -4.52
CA PHE A 105 -21.26 -38.95 -3.52
C PHE A 105 -21.19 -40.32 -2.85
#